data_AF-A0A2G8KD25-F1
#
_entry.id   AF-A0A2G8KD25-F1
#
_cell.length_a   1.000
_cell.length_b   1.000
_cell.length_c   1.000
_cell.angle_alpha   90.00
_cell.angle_beta   90.00
_cell.angle_gamma   90.00
#
_symmetry.space_group_name_H-M   'P 1'
#
loop_
_entity.id
_entity.type
_entity.pdbx_description
1 polymer ?
#
loop_
_entity_poly.entity_id
_entity_poly.type
_entity_poly.pdbx_seq_one_letter_code
_entity_poly.pdbx_strand_id
1 'polypeptide(L)'
;MTYKDAKRKLREADNGTFLVRDSSDANYLFSLSVKTPRGTTSVRIEYDEGKFSLDSDDAIKSNAPSFDCVVRLITHYIELSKAEIDTNANKMKQRKGSGQFVWLEPSGRKDTDATIKKPLRSDVPSLQHLCRCTINSQLKEQGKIKTLDLPGKLKSYLMDYPFDL
;
A
#
# COMPACT_ATOMS: atom_id res chain seq x y z
N MET A 1 -5.55 13.92 9.82
CA MET A 1 -5.47 14.62 8.50
C MET A 1 -6.76 14.36 7.72
N THR A 2 -7.40 15.37 7.13
CA THR A 2 -8.69 15.17 6.43
C THR A 2 -8.51 14.66 4.98
N TYR A 3 -9.57 14.16 4.35
CA TYR A 3 -9.56 13.84 2.91
C TYR A 3 -9.22 15.06 2.04
N LYS A 4 -9.76 16.24 2.37
CA LYS A 4 -9.47 17.48 1.64
C LYS A 4 -7.98 17.83 1.69
N ASP A 5 -7.34 17.63 2.84
CA ASP A 5 -5.89 17.82 2.99
C ASP A 5 -5.09 16.79 2.20
N ALA A 6 -5.48 15.52 2.25
CA ALA A 6 -4.84 14.46 1.47
C ALA A 6 -4.91 14.73 -0.04
N LYS A 7 -6.10 15.13 -0.53
CA LYS A 7 -6.32 15.54 -1.93
C LYS A 7 -5.44 16.71 -2.34
N ARG A 8 -5.28 17.71 -1.45
CA ARG A 8 -4.39 18.86 -1.69
C ARG A 8 -2.93 18.42 -1.78
N LYS A 9 -2.46 17.59 -0.84
CA LYS A 9 -1.07 17.09 -0.81
C LYS A 9 -0.73 16.19 -2.00
N LEU A 10 -1.69 15.41 -2.49
CA LEU A 10 -1.51 14.49 -3.62
C LEU A 10 -1.75 15.13 -5.00
N ARG A 11 -2.21 16.38 -5.07
CA ARG A 11 -2.64 17.03 -6.31
C ARG A 11 -1.58 16.96 -7.41
N GLU A 12 -0.35 17.30 -7.05
CA GLU A 12 0.83 17.43 -7.93
C GLU A 12 1.77 16.21 -7.85
N ALA A 13 1.38 15.17 -7.11
CA ALA A 13 2.14 13.93 -7.04
C ALA A 13 1.94 13.07 -8.30
N ASP A 14 2.85 12.13 -8.53
CA ASP A 14 2.73 11.16 -9.63
C ASP A 14 1.60 10.16 -9.37
N ASN A 15 1.02 9.61 -10.45
CA ASN A 15 0.03 8.55 -10.36
C ASN A 15 0.59 7.31 -9.61
N GLY A 16 -0.20 6.80 -8.67
CA GLY A 16 0.18 5.73 -7.75
C GLY A 16 0.89 6.23 -6.48
N THR A 17 1.13 7.53 -6.33
CA THR A 17 1.59 8.09 -5.05
C THR A 17 0.44 8.02 -4.03
N PHE A 18 0.72 7.57 -2.82
CA PHE A 18 -0.30 7.36 -1.80
C PHE A 18 0.09 7.91 -0.44
N LEU A 19 -0.88 8.04 0.47
CA LEU A 19 -0.64 8.25 1.89
C LEU A 19 -1.67 7.48 2.72
N VAL A 20 -1.27 7.08 3.92
CA VAL A 20 -2.17 6.54 4.94
C VAL A 20 -2.46 7.65 5.94
N ARG A 21 -3.71 7.74 6.38
CA ARG A 21 -4.18 8.74 7.34
C ARG A 21 -5.26 8.14 8.23
N ASP A 22 -5.54 8.79 9.35
CA ASP A 22 -6.73 8.47 10.13
C ASP A 22 -7.99 8.65 9.28
N SER A 23 -8.96 7.75 9.48
CA SER A 23 -10.28 7.91 8.90
C SER A 23 -11.01 9.08 9.55
N SER A 24 -11.88 9.74 8.78
CA SER A 24 -12.85 10.70 9.34
C SER A 24 -14.17 10.01 9.72
N ASP A 25 -14.32 8.73 9.38
CA ASP A 25 -15.44 7.89 9.79
C ASP A 25 -15.08 7.17 11.09
N ALA A 26 -15.96 7.24 12.08
CA ALA A 26 -15.74 6.67 13.41
C ALA A 26 -15.66 5.14 13.43
N ASN A 27 -16.17 4.47 12.39
CA ASN A 27 -16.13 3.01 12.28
C ASN A 27 -14.80 2.47 11.73
N TYR A 28 -13.88 3.34 11.34
CA TYR A 28 -12.63 2.94 10.69
C TYR A 28 -11.44 3.66 11.34
N LEU A 29 -10.33 2.95 11.53
CA LEU A 29 -9.12 3.56 12.06
C LEU A 29 -8.38 4.36 10.99
N PHE A 30 -8.23 3.79 9.80
CA PHE A 30 -7.39 4.36 8.76
C PHE A 30 -8.11 4.49 7.41
N SER A 31 -7.56 5.36 6.57
CA SER A 31 -7.88 5.48 5.16
C SER A 31 -6.61 5.59 4.33
N LEU A 32 -6.61 4.94 3.19
CA LEU A 32 -5.58 5.05 2.17
C LEU A 32 -6.06 6.03 1.10
N SER A 33 -5.32 7.11 0.90
CA SER A 33 -5.58 8.08 -0.18
C SER A 33 -4.55 7.92 -1.28
N VAL A 34 -4.98 7.81 -2.54
CA VAL A 34 -4.10 7.51 -3.67
C VAL A 34 -4.33 8.52 -4.80
N LYS A 35 -3.25 8.97 -5.44
CA LYS A 35 -3.28 9.76 -6.65
C LYS A 35 -3.50 8.86 -7.86
N THR A 36 -4.58 9.10 -8.59
CA THR A 36 -4.94 8.45 -9.85
C THR A 36 -4.88 9.48 -11.01
N PRO A 37 -4.91 9.02 -12.28
CA PRO A 37 -4.98 9.93 -13.43
C PRO A 37 -6.20 10.86 -13.40
N ARG A 38 -7.27 10.48 -12.69
CA ARG A 38 -8.53 11.23 -12.59
C ARG A 38 -8.64 12.10 -11.35
N GLY A 39 -7.68 12.02 -10.43
CA GLY A 39 -7.70 12.79 -9.19
C GLY A 39 -7.27 11.95 -7.99
N THR A 40 -7.57 12.42 -6.79
CA THR A 40 -7.29 11.66 -5.58
C THR A 40 -8.52 10.87 -5.16
N THR A 41 -8.37 9.56 -5.04
CA THR A 41 -9.38 8.69 -4.45
C THR A 41 -9.00 8.29 -3.02
N SER A 42 -9.93 7.73 -2.27
CA SER A 42 -9.68 7.19 -0.94
C SER A 42 -10.48 5.94 -0.70
N VAL A 43 -9.82 4.94 -0.13
CA VAL A 43 -10.42 3.70 0.36
C VAL A 43 -10.18 3.60 1.85
N ARG A 44 -11.14 3.04 2.58
CA ARG A 44 -11.02 2.80 4.02
C ARG A 44 -10.26 1.51 4.26
N ILE A 45 -9.59 1.42 5.41
CA ILE A 45 -8.94 0.19 5.84
C ILE A 45 -9.80 -0.38 6.96
N GLU A 46 -10.40 -1.53 6.69
CA GLU A 46 -11.18 -2.30 7.66
C GLU A 46 -10.24 -2.97 8.67
N TYR A 47 -10.74 -3.17 9.88
CA TYR A 47 -10.05 -3.93 10.92
C TYR A 47 -11.03 -4.88 11.58
N ASP A 48 -10.79 -6.18 11.43
CA ASP A 48 -11.62 -7.25 11.96
C ASP A 48 -10.73 -8.40 12.43
N GLU A 49 -11.03 -8.95 13.62
CA GLU A 49 -10.30 -10.07 14.24
C GLU A 49 -8.75 -9.98 14.16
N GLY A 50 -8.18 -8.78 14.36
CA GLY A 50 -6.73 -8.58 14.33
C GLY A 50 -6.12 -8.47 12.93
N LYS A 51 -6.95 -8.37 11.89
CA LYS A 51 -6.54 -8.25 10.49
C LYS A 51 -7.05 -6.97 9.86
N PHE A 52 -6.27 -6.45 8.92
CA PHE A 52 -6.55 -5.27 8.11
C PHE A 52 -6.82 -5.69 6.67
N SER A 53 -7.84 -5.10 6.06
CA SER A 53 -8.21 -5.28 4.64
C SER A 53 -8.62 -3.94 4.03
N LEU A 54 -8.59 -3.83 2.69
CA LEU A 54 -9.19 -2.68 2.03
C LEU A 54 -10.71 -2.86 1.95
N ASP A 55 -11.43 -1.80 2.29
CA ASP A 55 -12.87 -1.71 2.08
C ASP A 55 -13.18 -1.96 0.60
N SER A 56 -14.10 -2.89 0.35
CA SER A 56 -14.38 -3.43 -0.97
C SER A 56 -15.83 -3.88 -1.09
N ASP A 57 -16.29 -4.06 -2.32
CA ASP A 57 -17.66 -4.50 -2.62
C ASP A 57 -17.94 -5.87 -1.99
N ASP A 58 -19.15 -6.09 -1.46
CA ASP A 58 -19.52 -7.32 -0.74
C ASP A 58 -19.27 -8.58 -1.58
N ALA A 59 -19.41 -8.48 -2.90
CA ALA A 59 -19.16 -9.56 -3.85
C ALA A 59 -17.70 -10.08 -3.84
N ILE A 60 -16.73 -9.24 -3.44
CA ILE A 60 -15.29 -9.59 -3.39
C ILE A 60 -14.72 -9.57 -1.98
N LYS A 61 -15.46 -9.04 -1.00
CA LYS A 61 -15.03 -8.88 0.39
C LYS A 61 -14.60 -10.20 1.04
N SER A 62 -15.30 -11.31 0.75
CA SER A 62 -14.96 -12.64 1.28
C SER A 62 -13.62 -13.19 0.77
N ASN A 63 -13.14 -12.70 -0.36
CA ASN A 63 -11.86 -13.10 -0.97
C ASN A 63 -10.79 -12.00 -0.87
N ALA A 64 -11.11 -10.88 -0.21
CA ALA A 64 -10.17 -9.78 -0.07
C ALA A 64 -9.02 -10.23 0.86
N PRO A 65 -7.75 -10.04 0.46
CA PRO A 65 -6.62 -10.42 1.30
C PRO A 65 -6.60 -9.55 2.56
N SER A 66 -6.34 -10.19 3.70
CA SER A 66 -6.24 -9.51 4.99
C SER A 66 -4.90 -9.77 5.67
N PHE A 67 -4.43 -8.79 6.44
CA PHE A 67 -3.06 -8.77 6.95
C PHE A 67 -3.05 -8.33 8.41
N ASP A 68 -2.15 -8.88 9.21
CA ASP A 68 -1.89 -8.48 10.60
C ASP A 68 -1.28 -7.06 10.74
N CYS A 69 -0.85 -6.43 9.65
CA CYS A 69 -0.23 -5.10 9.66
C CYS A 69 -0.63 -4.28 8.43
N VAL A 70 -0.95 -3.00 8.64
CA VAL A 70 -1.26 -2.05 7.56
C VAL A 70 -0.10 -1.92 6.56
N VAL A 71 1.15 -1.90 7.04
CA VAL A 71 2.30 -1.80 6.13
C VAL A 71 2.37 -3.02 5.21
N ARG A 72 2.11 -4.23 5.75
CA ARG A 72 2.07 -5.46 4.96
C ARG A 72 0.94 -5.46 3.93
N LEU A 73 -0.24 -4.97 4.32
CA LEU A 73 -1.35 -4.74 3.38
C LEU A 73 -0.92 -3.84 2.22
N ILE A 74 -0.30 -2.70 2.53
CA ILE A 74 0.13 -1.74 1.51
C ILE A 74 1.22 -2.34 0.61
N THR A 75 2.21 -3.02 1.18
CA THR A 75 3.27 -3.71 0.43
C THR A 75 2.66 -4.72 -0.55
N HIS A 76 1.66 -5.50 -0.14
CA HIS A 76 0.99 -6.46 -1.02
C HIS A 76 0.36 -5.78 -2.24
N TYR A 77 -0.38 -4.68 -2.08
CA TYR A 77 -0.99 -3.98 -3.22
C TYR A 77 0.04 -3.25 -4.11
N ILE A 78 1.18 -2.83 -3.54
CA ILE A 78 2.31 -2.32 -4.34
C ILE A 78 2.91 -3.44 -5.21
N GLU A 79 3.09 -4.64 -4.65
CA GLU A 79 3.60 -5.80 -5.39
C GLU A 79 2.63 -6.24 -6.51
N LEU A 80 1.32 -6.29 -6.22
CA LEU A 80 0.30 -6.54 -7.24
C LEU A 80 0.37 -5.51 -8.37
N SER A 81 0.51 -4.22 -8.03
CA SER A 81 0.65 -3.14 -9.01
C SER A 81 1.90 -3.28 -9.89
N LYS A 82 3.01 -3.80 -9.35
CA LYS A 82 4.24 -4.09 -10.13
C LYS A 82 4.04 -5.28 -11.07
N ALA A 83 3.42 -6.36 -10.58
CA ALA A 83 3.17 -7.56 -11.38
C ALA A 83 2.24 -7.30 -12.59
N GLU A 84 1.26 -6.40 -12.45
CA GLU A 84 0.39 -5.95 -13.54
C GLU A 84 1.14 -5.15 -14.62
N ILE A 85 2.22 -4.44 -14.26
CA ILE A 85 3.07 -3.70 -15.21
C ILE A 85 3.96 -4.68 -15.99
N ASP A 86 4.60 -5.63 -15.30
CA ASP A 86 5.55 -6.55 -15.92
C ASP A 86 4.89 -7.58 -16.87
N THR A 87 3.63 -7.93 -16.59
CA THR A 87 2.85 -8.85 -17.44
C THR A 87 2.29 -8.21 -18.71
N ASN A 88 2.50 -6.89 -18.88
CA ASN A 88 1.85 -6.08 -19.91
C ASN A 88 2.58 -5.97 -21.26
N ALA A 89 3.45 -6.94 -21.58
CA ALA A 89 3.98 -7.09 -22.94
C ALA A 89 3.16 -8.03 -23.85
N ASN A 90 2.38 -9.00 -23.32
CA ASN A 90 1.78 -10.02 -24.21
C ASN A 90 0.43 -10.68 -23.81
N LYS A 91 -0.26 -10.30 -22.72
CA LYS A 91 -1.49 -11.00 -22.27
C LYS A 91 -2.72 -10.14 -21.94
N MET A 92 -2.78 -8.87 -22.39
CA MET A 92 -3.86 -7.93 -22.01
C MET A 92 -5.26 -8.22 -22.61
N LYS A 93 -5.45 -9.23 -23.48
CA LYS A 93 -6.78 -9.46 -24.10
C LYS A 93 -7.72 -10.43 -23.36
N GLN A 94 -7.29 -11.17 -22.34
CA GLN A 94 -8.12 -12.25 -21.77
C GLN A 94 -8.60 -12.09 -20.32
N ARG A 95 -8.19 -11.04 -19.57
CA ARG A 95 -8.52 -10.94 -18.13
C ARG A 95 -9.43 -9.77 -17.73
N LYS A 96 -10.22 -9.22 -18.65
CA LYS A 96 -11.20 -8.15 -18.35
C LYS A 96 -12.37 -8.56 -17.42
N GLY A 97 -12.35 -9.76 -16.82
CA GLY A 97 -13.48 -10.29 -16.04
C GLY A 97 -13.16 -10.87 -14.67
N SER A 98 -11.89 -11.15 -14.30
CA SER A 98 -11.60 -11.76 -13.00
C SER A 98 -10.23 -11.36 -12.44
N GLY A 99 -10.26 -10.43 -11.49
CA GLY A 99 -9.13 -10.15 -10.60
C GLY A 99 -8.34 -8.87 -10.86
N GLN A 100 -8.81 -7.94 -11.71
CA GLN A 100 -8.23 -6.60 -11.77
C GLN A 100 -8.89 -5.72 -10.70
N PHE A 101 -8.10 -5.25 -9.72
CA PHE A 101 -8.59 -4.33 -8.70
C PHE A 101 -8.74 -2.94 -9.33
N VAL A 102 -9.91 -2.34 -9.18
CA VAL A 102 -10.23 -1.01 -9.69
C VAL A 102 -10.71 -0.13 -8.56
N TRP A 103 -10.35 1.15 -8.61
CA TRP A 103 -10.87 2.14 -7.68
C TRP A 103 -12.34 2.41 -7.98
N LEU A 104 -13.15 2.44 -6.92
CA LEU A 104 -14.49 3.02 -6.98
C LEU A 104 -14.37 4.54 -6.97
N GLU A 105 -14.68 5.17 -8.10
CA GLU A 105 -14.69 6.62 -8.21
C GLU A 105 -15.99 7.20 -7.59
N PRO A 106 -15.98 8.45 -7.08
CA PRO A 106 -17.19 9.11 -6.58
C PRO A 106 -18.32 9.23 -7.61
N SER A 107 -17.98 9.15 -8.90
CA SER A 107 -18.95 9.10 -10.00
C SER A 107 -19.65 7.74 -10.17
N GLY A 108 -19.28 6.74 -9.38
CA GLY A 108 -19.74 5.35 -9.49
C GLY A 108 -18.99 4.53 -10.54
N ARG A 109 -18.02 5.11 -11.25
CA ARG A 109 -17.20 4.39 -12.24
C ARG A 109 -16.19 3.46 -11.55
N LYS A 110 -15.95 2.32 -12.18
CA LYS A 110 -15.02 1.25 -11.74
C LYS A 110 -14.04 0.89 -12.88
N ASP A 111 -13.48 1.90 -13.53
CA ASP A 111 -12.61 1.76 -14.72
C ASP A 111 -11.19 2.31 -14.48
N THR A 112 -10.87 2.71 -13.25
CA THR A 112 -9.56 3.27 -12.89
C THR A 112 -8.76 2.22 -12.14
N ASP A 113 -7.64 1.79 -12.70
CA ASP A 113 -6.78 0.75 -12.12
C ASP A 113 -6.34 1.10 -10.69
N ALA A 114 -6.38 0.12 -9.79
CA ALA A 114 -6.05 0.28 -8.37
C ALA A 114 -4.53 0.38 -8.10
N THR A 115 -3.81 1.18 -8.88
CA THR A 115 -2.33 1.21 -8.85
C THR A 115 -1.79 1.97 -7.64
N ILE A 116 -0.91 1.34 -6.88
CA ILE A 116 -0.18 1.91 -5.74
C ILE A 116 1.32 1.71 -5.96
N LYS A 117 2.12 2.77 -5.83
CA LYS A 117 3.56 2.75 -6.17
C LYS A 117 4.46 3.20 -5.04
N LYS A 118 4.26 4.41 -4.53
CA LYS A 118 5.19 5.04 -3.57
C LYS A 118 4.46 5.88 -2.51
N PRO A 119 4.95 5.90 -1.27
CA PRO A 119 4.38 6.72 -0.23
C PRO A 119 4.74 8.20 -0.44
N LEU A 120 3.79 9.09 -0.17
CA LEU A 120 4.05 10.50 0.06
C LEU A 120 4.46 10.67 1.52
N ARG A 121 5.74 10.94 1.73
CA ARG A 121 6.30 11.14 3.06
C ARG A 121 6.11 12.60 3.49
N SER A 122 5.72 12.81 4.74
CA SER A 122 5.58 14.15 5.32
C SER A 122 6.94 14.81 5.57
N ASP A 123 7.93 14.00 5.92
CA ASP A 123 9.27 14.40 6.31
C ASP A 123 10.31 13.50 5.63
N VAL A 124 11.54 14.01 5.53
CA VAL A 124 12.68 13.23 5.03
C VAL A 124 13.02 12.14 6.06
N PRO A 125 13.04 10.85 5.69
CA PRO A 125 13.40 9.79 6.63
C PRO A 125 14.83 9.95 7.15
N SER A 126 15.07 9.47 8.37
CA SER A 126 16.45 9.38 8.89
C SER A 126 17.29 8.45 8.01
N LEU A 127 18.60 8.72 7.94
CA LEU A 127 19.54 7.84 7.26
C LEU A 127 19.45 6.40 7.79
N GLN A 128 19.26 6.24 9.10
CA GLN A 128 19.07 4.93 9.73
C GLN A 128 17.86 4.17 9.18
N HIS A 129 16.74 4.86 8.95
CA HIS A 129 15.54 4.26 8.35
C HIS A 129 15.75 3.93 6.88
N LEU A 130 16.40 4.81 6.12
CA LEU A 130 16.75 4.54 4.71
C LEU A 130 17.64 3.29 4.61
N CYS A 131 18.69 3.19 5.41
CA CYS A 131 19.54 2.00 5.48
C CYS A 131 18.74 0.74 5.85
N ARG A 132 17.80 0.83 6.80
CA ARG A 132 16.92 -0.29 7.17
C ARG A 132 16.09 -0.78 5.99
N CYS A 133 15.41 0.13 5.29
CA CYS A 133 14.59 -0.24 4.13
C CYS A 133 15.44 -0.83 3.00
N THR A 134 16.63 -0.26 2.75
CA THR A 134 17.57 -0.81 1.75
C THR A 134 18.05 -2.22 2.10
N ILE A 135 18.45 -2.46 3.35
CA ILE A 135 18.91 -3.78 3.81
C ILE A 135 17.76 -4.80 3.70
N ASN A 136 16.56 -4.45 4.17
CA ASN A 136 15.41 -5.34 4.15
C ASN A 136 14.95 -5.67 2.71
N SER A 137 15.04 -4.71 1.79
CA SER A 137 14.77 -4.94 0.36
C SER A 137 15.72 -5.95 -0.28
N GLN A 138 17.01 -5.94 0.09
CA GLN A 138 18.02 -6.85 -0.46
C GLN A 138 17.93 -8.26 0.13
N LEU A 139 17.64 -8.37 1.43
CA LEU A 139 17.64 -9.67 2.11
C LEU A 139 16.36 -10.47 1.84
N LYS A 140 15.21 -9.80 1.66
CA LYS A 140 13.84 -10.34 1.44
C LYS A 140 13.32 -11.30 2.53
N GLU A 141 14.20 -11.95 3.27
CA GLU A 141 13.91 -12.94 4.30
C GLU A 141 14.48 -12.48 5.64
N GLN A 142 13.60 -12.33 6.63
CA GLN A 142 13.99 -11.90 7.98
C GLN A 142 15.01 -12.86 8.64
N GLY A 143 15.01 -14.14 8.26
CA GLY A 143 15.97 -15.13 8.75
C GLY A 143 17.44 -14.74 8.49
N LYS A 144 17.70 -14.08 7.36
CA LYS A 144 19.06 -13.64 6.97
C LYS A 144 19.57 -12.46 7.79
N ILE A 145 18.70 -11.70 8.45
CA ILE A 145 19.12 -10.61 9.35
C ILE A 145 19.92 -11.17 10.53
N LYS A 146 19.55 -12.38 11.00
CA LYS A 146 20.24 -13.03 12.13
C LYS A 146 21.69 -13.37 11.81
N THR A 147 22.02 -13.63 10.54
CA THR A 147 23.37 -14.00 10.10
C THR A 147 24.28 -12.81 9.85
N LEU A 148 23.76 -11.58 9.85
CA LEU A 148 24.58 -10.39 9.67
C LEU A 148 25.51 -10.20 10.88
N ASP A 149 26.73 -9.72 10.63
CA ASP A 149 27.65 -9.32 11.69
C ASP A 149 27.31 -7.92 12.20
N LEU A 150 26.18 -7.83 12.91
CA LEU A 150 25.66 -6.60 13.48
C LEU A 150 25.37 -6.76 14.98
N PRO A 151 25.56 -5.70 15.78
CA PRO A 151 25.09 -5.66 17.16
C PRO A 151 23.61 -6.02 17.28
N GLY A 152 23.23 -6.70 18.38
CA GLY A 152 21.86 -7.16 18.61
C GLY A 152 20.80 -6.06 18.47
N LYS A 153 21.10 -4.84 18.96
CA LYS A 153 20.21 -3.68 18.82
C LYS A 153 19.91 -3.32 17.37
N LEU A 154 20.89 -3.40 16.48
CA LEU A 154 20.69 -3.13 15.05
C LEU A 154 19.91 -4.25 14.38
N LYS A 155 20.14 -5.51 14.77
CA LYS A 155 19.33 -6.64 14.29
C LYS A 155 17.86 -6.48 14.68
N SER A 156 17.57 -6.13 15.94
CA SER A 156 16.21 -5.82 16.39
C SER A 156 15.60 -4.67 15.59
N TYR A 157 16.32 -3.56 15.45
CA TYR A 157 15.85 -2.41 14.67
C TYR A 157 15.49 -2.75 13.21
N LEU A 158 16.24 -3.66 12.57
CA LEU A 158 15.94 -4.17 11.23
C LEU A 158 14.69 -5.06 11.22
N MET A 159 14.54 -5.93 12.22
CA MET A 159 13.41 -6.85 12.36
C MET A 159 12.09 -6.17 12.76
N ASP A 160 12.15 -5.05 13.48
CA ASP A 160 10.97 -4.28 13.91
C ASP A 160 10.20 -3.64 12.73
N TYR A 161 10.85 -3.49 11.57
CA TYR A 161 10.21 -3.00 10.35
C TYR A 161 10.76 -3.76 9.13
N PRO A 162 10.27 -4.98 8.88
CA PRO A 162 10.79 -5.87 7.85
C PRO A 162 10.20 -5.55 6.47
N PHE A 163 10.20 -4.28 6.09
CA PHE A 163 9.61 -3.77 4.85
C PHE A 163 10.62 -2.89 4.10
N ASP A 164 10.40 -2.73 2.80
CA ASP A 164 11.19 -1.86 1.91
C ASP A 164 10.59 -0.45 1.75
N LEU A 165 9.44 -0.19 2.39
CA LEU A 165 8.64 1.01 2.19
C LEU A 165 9.20 2.25 2.85
#